data_AF-A0A246FMU5-F1
#
_entry.id   AF-A0A246FMU5-F1
#
_cell.length_a   1.000
_cell.length_b   1.000
_cell.length_c   1.000
_cell.angle_alpha   90.00
_cell.angle_beta   90.00
_cell.angle_gamma   90.00
#
_symmetry.space_group_name_H-M   'P 1'
#
loop_
_entity.id
_entity.type
_entity.pdbx_description
1 polymer ?
#
loop_
_entity_poly.entity_id
_entity_poly.type
_entity_poly.pdbx_seq_one_letter_code
_entity_poly.pdbx_strand_id
1 'polypeptide(L)'
;MKYDAENGFYKQELDRHFRDLKAVDIVAADPRNRRLILVEIKDFRGYDVENRKRITTGELAEEVGQKTLHTISGLYLGLRTGRADILPLAEYLVPLPDKLELVLFLEEDLFANESRFKRQNRVTNRQNLVTKIKTMFKPLKIQSHIYNRGNIPIRAGWTVI
;
A
#
# COMPACT_ATOMS: atom_id res chain seq x y z
N MET A 1 4.51 -12.68 -0.82
CA MET A 1 3.68 -13.32 -1.87
C MET A 1 3.04 -12.21 -2.68
N LYS A 2 3.00 -12.30 -4.02
CA LYS A 2 2.19 -11.39 -4.84
C LYS A 2 0.73 -11.78 -4.64
N TYR A 3 -0.07 -10.88 -4.05
CA TYR A 3 -1.40 -11.23 -3.54
C TYR A 3 -2.44 -11.39 -4.66
N ASP A 4 -2.25 -10.70 -5.78
CA ASP A 4 -3.13 -10.69 -6.95
C ASP A 4 -2.59 -11.56 -8.10
N ALA A 5 -1.77 -12.57 -7.79
CA ALA A 5 -1.31 -13.54 -8.80
C ALA A 5 -2.51 -14.21 -9.49
N GLU A 6 -2.37 -14.54 -10.79
CA GLU A 6 -3.46 -15.07 -11.62
C GLU A 6 -4.11 -16.34 -11.06
N ASN A 7 -3.32 -17.17 -10.37
CA ASN A 7 -3.77 -18.41 -9.73
C ASN A 7 -4.16 -18.24 -8.25
N GLY A 8 -4.08 -17.03 -7.71
CA GLY A 8 -4.41 -16.73 -6.31
C GLY A 8 -5.92 -16.57 -6.08
N PHE A 9 -6.35 -16.77 -4.82
CA PHE A 9 -7.74 -16.61 -4.39
C PHE A 9 -8.36 -15.29 -4.85
N TYR A 10 -7.60 -14.19 -4.75
CA TYR A 10 -8.08 -12.86 -5.11
C TYR A 10 -8.56 -12.80 -6.57
N LYS A 11 -7.77 -13.32 -7.51
CA LYS A 11 -8.11 -13.30 -8.94
C LYS A 11 -9.20 -14.30 -9.28
N GLN A 12 -9.14 -15.51 -8.72
CA GLN A 12 -10.05 -16.60 -9.08
C GLN A 12 -11.47 -16.40 -8.55
N GLU A 13 -11.61 -15.91 -7.32
CA GLU A 13 -12.89 -15.89 -6.61
C GLU A 13 -13.45 -14.48 -6.42
N LEU A 14 -12.59 -13.45 -6.34
CA LEU A 14 -13.06 -12.08 -6.10
C LEU A 14 -13.12 -11.29 -7.41
N ASP A 15 -12.00 -11.09 -8.09
CA ASP A 15 -11.92 -10.27 -9.32
C ASP A 15 -12.79 -10.82 -10.46
N ARG A 16 -12.99 -12.15 -10.50
CA ARG A 16 -13.88 -12.81 -11.47
C ARG A 16 -15.36 -12.45 -11.29
N HIS A 17 -15.79 -12.21 -10.05
CA HIS A 17 -17.21 -12.08 -9.71
C HIS A 17 -17.61 -10.65 -9.34
N PHE A 18 -16.66 -9.80 -8.95
CA PHE A 18 -16.90 -8.44 -8.53
C PHE A 18 -16.06 -7.48 -9.36
N ARG A 19 -16.72 -6.47 -9.93
CA ARG A 19 -16.05 -5.44 -10.72
C ARG A 19 -15.30 -4.46 -9.81
N ASP A 20 -14.24 -3.87 -10.37
CA ASP A 20 -13.47 -2.79 -9.74
C ASP A 20 -12.84 -3.15 -8.38
N LEU A 21 -12.68 -4.44 -8.11
CA LEU A 21 -11.87 -4.89 -6.99
C LEU A 21 -10.39 -4.60 -7.27
N LYS A 22 -9.69 -4.14 -6.24
CA LYS A 22 -8.29 -3.74 -6.31
C LYS A 22 -7.52 -4.35 -5.17
N ALA A 23 -6.32 -4.83 -5.45
CA ALA A 23 -5.42 -5.38 -4.46
C ALA A 23 -4.16 -4.51 -4.34
N VAL A 24 -3.57 -4.53 -3.15
CA VAL A 24 -2.18 -4.08 -2.98
C VAL A 24 -1.24 -5.09 -3.64
N ASP A 25 -0.05 -4.64 -4.03
CA ASP A 25 0.91 -5.50 -4.72
C ASP A 25 1.46 -6.63 -3.82
N ILE A 26 1.71 -6.32 -2.54
CA ILE A 26 2.31 -7.26 -1.59
C ILE A 26 1.59 -7.24 -0.24
N VAL A 27 1.33 -8.44 0.27
CA VAL A 27 1.00 -8.67 1.68
C VAL A 27 2.17 -9.38 2.34
N ALA A 28 2.65 -8.83 3.45
CA ALA A 28 3.76 -9.37 4.22
C ALA A 28 3.36 -9.51 5.69
N ALA A 29 3.75 -10.62 6.29
CA ALA A 29 3.62 -10.87 7.71
C ALA A 29 5.00 -10.77 8.38
N ASP A 30 5.06 -10.14 9.55
CA ASP A 30 6.22 -10.18 10.42
C ASP A 30 5.90 -10.97 11.69
N PRO A 31 6.34 -12.25 11.74
CA PRO A 31 6.15 -13.13 12.90
C PRO A 31 6.68 -12.54 14.20
N ARG A 32 7.82 -11.84 14.16
CA ARG A 32 8.51 -11.38 15.37
C ARG A 32 7.75 -10.30 16.11
N ASN A 33 6.98 -9.50 15.38
CA ASN A 33 6.26 -8.34 15.91
C ASN A 33 4.73 -8.45 15.76
N ARG A 34 4.20 -9.63 15.37
CA ARG A 34 2.77 -9.88 15.09
C ARG A 34 2.15 -8.78 14.20
N ARG A 35 2.88 -8.43 13.15
CA ARG A 35 2.62 -7.28 12.28
C ARG A 35 2.16 -7.77 10.91
N LEU A 36 1.08 -7.18 10.38
CA LEU A 36 0.66 -7.36 8.99
C LEU A 36 0.95 -6.07 8.22
N ILE A 37 1.63 -6.19 7.08
CA ILE A 37 2.06 -5.07 6.26
C ILE A 37 1.45 -5.23 4.86
N LEU A 38 0.74 -4.20 4.43
CA LEU A 38 0.15 -4.06 3.11
C LEU A 38 0.99 -3.06 2.33
N VAL A 39 1.59 -3.48 1.21
CA VAL A 39 2.49 -2.66 0.42
C VAL A 39 1.93 -2.43 -0.96
N GLU A 40 1.74 -1.16 -1.31
CA GLU A 40 1.44 -0.70 -2.66
C GLU A 40 2.66 0.00 -3.23
N ILE A 41 3.05 -0.35 -4.45
CA ILE A 41 4.22 0.14 -5.15
C ILE A 41 3.75 1.03 -6.32
N LYS A 42 4.28 2.25 -6.37
CA LYS A 42 4.09 3.19 -7.48
C LYS A 42 5.42 3.74 -7.91
N ASP A 43 5.70 3.59 -9.20
CA ASP A 43 6.85 4.22 -9.85
C ASP A 43 6.36 5.34 -10.76
N PHE A 44 6.60 6.59 -10.35
CA PHE A 44 6.18 7.78 -11.08
C PHE A 44 7.32 8.45 -11.86
N ARG A 45 8.52 7.86 -11.82
CA ARG A 45 9.69 8.39 -12.53
C ARG A 45 9.43 8.49 -14.04
N GLY A 46 9.79 9.61 -14.66
CA GLY A 46 9.54 9.90 -16.07
C GLY A 46 8.12 10.34 -16.41
N TYR A 47 7.18 10.32 -15.44
CA TYR A 47 5.76 10.65 -15.62
C TYR A 47 5.26 11.68 -14.60
N ASP A 48 6.17 12.53 -14.11
CA ASP A 48 5.89 13.51 -13.05
C ASP A 48 4.69 14.42 -13.36
N VAL A 49 4.54 14.88 -14.62
CA VAL A 49 3.45 15.81 -15.00
C VAL A 49 2.09 15.14 -14.87
N GLU A 50 1.95 13.92 -15.39
CA GLU A 50 0.71 13.13 -15.32
C GLU A 50 0.37 12.79 -13.87
N ASN A 51 1.35 12.27 -13.14
CA ASN A 51 1.14 11.78 -11.79
C ASN A 51 1.00 12.89 -10.74
N ARG A 52 1.51 14.09 -11.01
CA ARG A 52 1.32 15.25 -10.13
C ARG A 52 -0.17 15.51 -9.90
N LYS A 53 -1.00 15.39 -10.94
CA LYS A 53 -2.45 15.59 -10.80
C LYS A 53 -3.01 14.61 -9.76
N ARG A 54 -2.72 13.31 -9.91
CA ARG A 54 -3.19 12.23 -9.02
C ARG A 54 -2.79 12.43 -7.55
N ILE A 55 -1.59 12.99 -7.31
CA ILE A 55 -1.13 13.35 -5.96
C ILE A 55 -1.94 14.53 -5.42
N THR A 56 -2.07 15.60 -6.22
CA THR A 56 -2.70 16.86 -5.78
C THR A 56 -4.22 16.77 -5.60
N THR A 57 -4.92 16.02 -6.44
CA THR A 57 -6.37 15.78 -6.31
C THR A 57 -6.66 14.75 -5.22
N GLY A 58 -5.64 13.97 -4.81
CA GLY A 58 -5.75 12.90 -3.83
C GLY A 58 -6.40 11.63 -4.39
N GLU A 59 -6.52 11.51 -5.72
CA GLU A 59 -6.91 10.28 -6.41
C GLU A 59 -6.00 9.11 -6.01
N LEU A 60 -4.68 9.35 -5.88
CA LEU A 60 -3.74 8.33 -5.43
C LEU A 60 -4.06 7.83 -4.02
N ALA A 61 -4.43 8.72 -3.10
CA ALA A 61 -4.78 8.33 -1.73
C ALA A 61 -6.05 7.47 -1.71
N GLU A 62 -7.04 7.80 -2.54
CA GLU A 62 -8.28 7.04 -2.67
C GLU A 62 -8.05 5.67 -3.31
N GLU A 63 -7.22 5.59 -4.35
CA GLU A 63 -6.84 4.31 -4.96
C GLU A 63 -6.15 3.38 -3.96
N VAL A 64 -5.13 3.90 -3.24
CA VAL A 64 -4.43 3.15 -2.19
C VAL A 64 -5.42 2.76 -1.07
N GLY A 65 -6.33 3.68 -0.73
CA GLY A 65 -7.46 3.46 0.17
C GLY A 65 -8.26 2.21 -0.19
N GLN A 66 -8.82 2.21 -1.39
CA GLN A 66 -9.63 1.11 -1.94
C GLN A 66 -8.85 -0.20 -1.97
N LYS A 67 -7.61 -0.18 -2.50
CA LYS A 67 -6.74 -1.36 -2.54
C LYS A 67 -6.52 -1.97 -1.16
N THR A 68 -6.28 -1.13 -0.16
CA THR A 68 -6.04 -1.55 1.23
C THR A 68 -7.28 -2.26 1.80
N LEU A 69 -8.44 -1.61 1.71
CA LEU A 69 -9.69 -2.15 2.26
C LEU A 69 -10.10 -3.44 1.55
N HIS A 70 -10.06 -3.46 0.22
CA HIS A 70 -10.37 -4.64 -0.59
C HIS A 70 -9.42 -5.80 -0.30
N THR A 71 -8.13 -5.53 -0.09
CA THR A 71 -7.15 -6.56 0.29
C THR A 71 -7.49 -7.15 1.66
N ILE A 72 -7.78 -6.32 2.67
CA ILE A 72 -8.15 -6.80 4.01
C ILE A 72 -9.41 -7.67 3.92
N SER A 73 -10.44 -7.19 3.23
CA SER A 73 -11.66 -7.97 3.01
C SER A 73 -11.38 -9.30 2.32
N GLY A 74 -10.55 -9.29 1.26
CA GLY A 74 -10.17 -10.51 0.56
C GLY A 74 -9.38 -11.48 1.43
N LEU A 75 -8.49 -11.01 2.29
CA LEU A 75 -7.75 -11.84 3.24
C LEU A 75 -8.71 -12.53 4.23
N TYR A 76 -9.66 -11.79 4.79
CA TYR A 76 -10.67 -12.36 5.70
C TYR A 76 -11.58 -13.38 5.00
N LEU A 77 -12.02 -13.09 3.78
CA LEU A 77 -12.86 -14.00 3.00
C LEU A 77 -12.11 -15.26 2.60
N GLY A 78 -10.84 -15.13 2.20
CA GLY A 78 -9.98 -16.27 1.86
C GLY A 78 -9.73 -17.17 3.07
N LEU A 79 -9.50 -16.57 4.24
CA LEU A 79 -9.39 -17.32 5.49
C LEU A 79 -10.70 -18.04 5.84
N ARG A 80 -11.84 -17.33 5.75
CA ARG A 80 -13.18 -17.88 6.02
C ARG A 80 -13.52 -19.06 5.12
N THR A 81 -13.04 -19.06 3.88
CA THR A 81 -13.29 -20.12 2.89
C THR A 81 -12.23 -21.22 2.90
N GLY A 82 -11.23 -21.15 3.80
CA GLY A 82 -10.23 -22.21 3.97
C GLY A 82 -9.21 -22.29 2.83
N ARG A 83 -8.93 -21.16 2.15
CA ARG A 83 -8.03 -21.11 1.01
C ARG A 83 -6.57 -21.36 1.40
N ALA A 84 -5.97 -22.39 0.83
CA ALA A 84 -4.62 -22.83 1.14
C ALA A 84 -3.55 -21.75 0.97
N ASP A 85 -3.70 -20.87 -0.03
CA ASP A 85 -2.80 -19.75 -0.30
C ASP A 85 -2.89 -18.62 0.74
N ILE A 86 -3.98 -18.57 1.51
CA ILE A 86 -4.22 -17.57 2.57
C ILE A 86 -3.92 -18.13 3.96
N LEU A 87 -4.02 -19.45 4.17
CA LEU A 87 -3.75 -20.10 5.46
C LEU A 87 -2.41 -19.70 6.12
N PRO A 88 -1.29 -19.50 5.39
CA PRO A 88 -0.04 -19.02 6.01
C PRO A 88 -0.16 -17.65 6.69
N LEU A 89 -1.18 -16.87 6.37
CA LEU A 89 -1.46 -15.56 6.98
C LEU A 89 -2.47 -15.64 8.14
N ALA A 90 -3.04 -16.81 8.43
CA ALA A 90 -4.14 -16.98 9.38
C ALA A 90 -3.82 -16.39 10.76
N GLU A 91 -2.64 -16.67 11.31
CA GLU A 91 -2.21 -16.19 12.64
C GLU A 91 -1.99 -14.68 12.73
N TYR A 92 -1.93 -13.99 11.57
CA TYR A 92 -1.80 -12.54 11.44
C TYR A 92 -3.14 -11.85 11.13
N LEU A 93 -4.19 -12.63 10.90
CA LEU A 93 -5.55 -12.16 10.62
C LEU A 93 -6.49 -12.48 11.79
N VAL A 94 -6.28 -13.64 12.42
CA VAL A 94 -7.07 -14.15 13.54
C VAL A 94 -6.14 -14.83 14.59
N PRO A 95 -6.04 -14.29 15.81
CA PRO A 95 -6.66 -13.03 16.26
C PRO A 95 -6.11 -11.83 15.47
N LEU A 96 -6.85 -10.71 15.51
CA LEU A 96 -6.45 -9.47 14.82
C LEU A 96 -4.98 -9.13 15.11
N PRO A 97 -4.22 -8.63 14.11
CA PRO A 97 -2.82 -8.28 14.32
C PRO A 97 -2.70 -7.11 15.30
N ASP A 98 -1.63 -7.10 16.10
CA ASP A 98 -1.35 -6.00 17.03
C ASP A 98 -1.07 -4.70 16.26
N LYS A 99 -0.49 -4.84 15.06
CA LYS A 99 -0.19 -3.75 14.14
C LYS A 99 -0.58 -4.11 12.72
N LEU A 100 -1.39 -3.25 12.11
CA LEU A 100 -1.69 -3.27 10.69
C LEU A 100 -1.06 -2.03 10.05
N GLU A 101 -0.10 -2.27 9.14
CA GLU A 101 0.67 -1.23 8.46
C GLU A 101 0.28 -1.17 6.98
N LEU A 102 0.10 0.05 6.48
CA LEU A 102 0.04 0.36 5.05
C LEU A 102 1.33 1.10 4.66
N VAL A 103 2.00 0.59 3.65
CA VAL A 103 3.16 1.22 3.03
C VAL A 103 2.80 1.56 1.58
N LEU A 104 2.81 2.84 1.25
CA LEU A 104 2.90 3.29 -0.13
C LEU A 104 4.39 3.49 -0.47
N PHE A 105 4.95 2.59 -1.26
CA PHE A 105 6.28 2.75 -1.82
C PHE A 105 6.18 3.57 -3.11
N LEU A 106 6.60 4.83 -3.06
CA LEU A 106 6.44 5.82 -4.11
C LEU A 106 7.79 6.33 -4.61
N GLU A 107 8.20 5.85 -5.78
CA GLU A 107 9.36 6.36 -6.51
C GLU A 107 8.98 7.56 -7.38
N GLU A 108 9.86 8.54 -7.39
CA GLU A 108 9.65 9.88 -7.93
C GLU A 108 10.97 10.39 -8.52
N ASP A 109 10.92 11.22 -9.57
CA ASP A 109 12.14 11.79 -10.15
C ASP A 109 12.92 12.65 -9.14
N LEU A 110 14.24 12.66 -9.29
CA LEU A 110 15.13 13.47 -8.46
C LEU A 110 15.07 14.94 -8.87
N PHE A 111 15.28 15.84 -7.90
CA PHE A 111 15.22 17.29 -8.04
C PHE A 111 16.28 17.93 -8.95
N ALA A 112 17.02 17.17 -9.74
CA ALA A 112 18.35 17.54 -10.24
C ALA A 112 18.38 18.86 -11.04
N ASN A 113 17.26 19.30 -11.63
CA ASN A 113 17.16 20.56 -12.39
C ASN A 113 15.87 21.36 -12.10
N GLU A 114 15.22 21.15 -10.96
CA GLU A 114 13.98 21.86 -10.63
C GLU A 114 14.22 23.24 -10.02
N SER A 115 13.39 24.22 -10.38
CA SER A 115 13.38 25.52 -9.68
C SER A 115 12.99 25.34 -8.21
N ARG A 116 13.47 26.23 -7.34
CA ARG A 116 13.16 26.22 -5.91
C ARG A 116 11.64 26.16 -5.63
N PHE A 117 10.85 26.84 -6.44
CA PHE A 117 9.39 26.85 -6.35
C PHE A 117 8.77 25.49 -6.70
N LYS A 118 9.22 24.84 -7.78
CA LYS A 118 8.75 23.50 -8.16
C LYS A 118 9.09 22.47 -7.08
N ARG A 119 10.31 22.52 -6.56
CA ARG A 119 10.76 21.67 -5.45
C ARG A 119 9.89 21.85 -4.21
N GLN A 120 9.61 23.09 -3.81
CA GLN A 120 8.76 23.38 -2.65
C GLN A 120 7.34 22.83 -2.84
N ASN A 121 6.73 23.02 -4.01
CA ASN A 121 5.40 22.50 -4.30
C ASN A 121 5.36 20.97 -4.24
N ARG A 122 6.39 20.29 -4.74
CA ARG A 122 6.48 18.83 -4.68
C ARG A 122 6.55 18.32 -3.24
N VAL A 123 7.39 18.95 -2.41
CA VAL A 123 7.49 18.64 -0.97
C VAL A 123 6.12 18.84 -0.28
N THR A 124 5.46 19.97 -0.54
CA THR A 124 4.13 20.26 0.02
C THR A 124 3.09 19.24 -0.45
N ASN A 125 3.06 18.90 -1.73
CA ASN A 125 2.14 17.90 -2.27
C ASN A 125 2.36 16.52 -1.64
N ARG A 126 3.61 16.12 -1.45
CA ARG A 126 3.97 14.88 -0.77
C ARG A 126 3.52 14.89 0.68
N GLN A 127 3.72 16.00 1.40
CA GLN A 127 3.24 16.16 2.77
C GLN A 127 1.71 16.09 2.86
N ASN A 128 1.00 16.70 1.91
CA ASN A 128 -0.46 16.64 1.82
C ASN A 128 -0.94 15.20 1.56
N LEU A 129 -0.27 14.46 0.69
CA LEU A 129 -0.57 13.04 0.45
C LEU A 129 -0.38 12.21 1.73
N VAL A 130 0.75 12.38 2.44
CA VAL A 130 1.01 11.71 3.73
C VAL A 130 -0.11 12.01 4.72
N THR A 131 -0.49 13.29 4.85
CA THR A 131 -1.56 13.72 5.75
C THR A 131 -2.90 13.11 5.36
N LYS A 132 -3.28 13.13 4.07
CA LYS A 132 -4.54 12.54 3.58
C LYS A 132 -4.62 11.05 3.91
N ILE A 133 -3.59 10.27 3.55
CA ILE A 133 -3.54 8.83 3.83
C ILE A 133 -3.61 8.57 5.35
N LYS A 134 -2.79 9.26 6.16
CA LYS A 134 -2.83 9.09 7.62
C LYS A 134 -4.19 9.42 8.21
N THR A 135 -4.84 10.48 7.76
CA THR A 135 -6.18 10.87 8.22
C THR A 135 -7.23 9.82 7.86
N MET A 136 -7.20 9.28 6.63
CA MET A 136 -8.11 8.22 6.18
C MET A 136 -8.01 6.97 7.06
N PHE A 137 -6.78 6.58 7.43
CA PHE A 137 -6.51 5.30 8.08
C PHE A 137 -6.40 5.35 9.61
N LYS A 138 -6.22 6.54 10.20
CA LYS A 138 -6.24 6.75 11.66
C LYS A 138 -7.48 6.16 12.36
N PRO A 139 -8.73 6.41 11.90
CA PRO A 139 -9.90 5.84 12.58
C PRO A 139 -9.96 4.30 12.51
N LEU A 140 -9.30 3.70 11.51
CA LEU A 140 -9.21 2.25 11.33
C LEU A 140 -8.02 1.63 12.07
N LYS A 141 -7.25 2.45 12.82
CA LYS A 141 -6.01 2.05 13.51
C LYS A 141 -4.96 1.43 12.57
N ILE A 142 -4.97 1.82 11.29
CA ILE A 142 -3.98 1.40 10.30
C ILE A 142 -2.84 2.42 10.28
N GLN A 143 -1.62 1.97 10.56
CA GLN A 143 -0.43 2.81 10.53
C GLN A 143 0.02 3.00 9.10
N SER A 144 0.10 4.25 8.63
CA SER A 144 0.38 4.54 7.23
C SER A 144 1.74 5.20 7.03
N HIS A 145 2.48 4.71 6.04
CA HIS A 145 3.82 5.16 5.68
C HIS A 145 3.92 5.41 4.18
N ILE A 146 4.69 6.44 3.80
CA ILE A 146 5.10 6.65 2.41
C ILE A 146 6.61 6.57 2.36
N TYR A 147 7.13 5.55 1.69
CA TYR A 147 8.57 5.33 1.53
C TYR A 147 8.99 5.45 0.07
N ASN A 148 10.29 5.64 -0.14
CA ASN A 148 11.01 5.46 -1.39
C ASN A 148 12.37 4.84 -1.05
N ARG A 149 13.17 4.51 -2.05
CA ARG A 149 14.48 3.89 -1.87
C ARG A 149 15.39 4.68 -0.92
N GLY A 150 15.29 6.00 -0.91
CA GLY A 150 16.12 6.88 -0.10
C GLY A 150 15.70 7.02 1.36
N ASN A 151 14.50 6.56 1.76
CA ASN A 151 13.97 6.82 3.10
C ASN A 151 13.28 5.61 3.78
N ILE A 152 13.42 4.39 3.23
CA ILE A 152 13.03 3.18 3.95
C ILE A 152 13.84 3.13 5.26
N PRO A 153 13.19 3.13 6.43
CA PRO A 153 13.92 3.08 7.69
C PRO A 153 14.43 1.66 7.95
N ILE A 154 15.60 1.52 8.60
CA ILE A 154 16.18 0.21 8.95
C ILE A 154 15.16 -0.69 9.68
N ARG A 155 14.35 -0.09 10.57
CA ARG A 155 13.29 -0.79 11.32
C ARG A 155 12.19 -1.41 10.43
N ALA A 156 12.10 -1.04 9.15
CA ALA A 156 11.18 -1.68 8.22
C ALA A 156 11.53 -3.17 8.07
N GLY A 157 12.83 -3.52 8.16
CA GLY A 157 13.32 -4.90 8.09
C GLY A 157 13.46 -5.44 6.65
N TRP A 158 13.38 -4.56 5.65
CA TRP A 158 13.52 -4.90 4.23
C TRP A 158 14.20 -3.75 3.48
N THR A 159 14.78 -4.07 2.32
CA THR A 159 15.48 -3.13 1.44
C THR A 159 15.02 -3.31 0.00
N VAL A 160 15.29 -2.31 -0.85
CA VAL A 160 15.01 -2.34 -2.30
C VAL A 160 16.33 -2.27 -3.06
N ILE A 161 16.67 -3.37 -3.74
CA ILE A 161 17.92 -3.59 -4.50
C ILE A 161 17.70 -3.30 -5.98
#